data_AF-A0A238W4I4-F1
#
_entry.id   AF-A0A238W4I4-F1
#
_cell.length_a   1.000
_cell.length_b   1.000
_cell.length_c   1.000
_cell.angle_alpha   90.00
_cell.angle_beta   90.00
_cell.angle_gamma   90.00
#
_symmetry.space_group_name_H-M   'P 1'
#
loop_
_entity.id
_entity.type
_entity.pdbx_description
1 polymer ?
#
loop_
_entity_poly.entity_id
_entity_poly.type
_entity_poly.pdbx_seq_one_letter_code
_entity_poly.pdbx_strand_id
1 'polypeptide(L)'
;MTCSTVRGACRAILALVLAMGALAAGPPAAAEHVFGDEPLDDVLEHAETHRDCGLSRDELAAMMLAVVWQETGAPRDIAPSPMTLGRWDVQRGLHSFTDPDESPDVFWHAGVGMWQFDSAGSGAHLPISARINSWQAANEAARVMSARYCAAGGSETDRRRAAWQPWVGCRDAADPCGDWYREHYDADSDTLHGIARDSDVTRHGGMRHRTCRWASSPAEWDCWYVDPARAQGYSAWADPDWGPTPVALPFYSHHIAVNRQEYRHWIQADTGYDTGVLVRRQLGDDARHGLEWDSRERLCDTGEERGTCPPPSTERPR
;
A
#
# COMPACT_ATOMS: atom_id res chain seq x y z
N MET A 1 -9.24 -75.34 -74.52
CA MET A 1 -8.45 -76.03 -73.48
C MET A 1 -7.48 -74.98 -72.94
N THR A 2 -7.86 -74.33 -71.82
CA THR A 2 -7.35 -74.59 -70.44
C THR A 2 -5.95 -74.00 -70.24
N CYS A 3 -5.55 -73.35 -69.16
CA CYS A 3 -6.15 -72.89 -67.89
C CYS A 3 -5.02 -72.16 -67.13
N SER A 4 -5.39 -71.42 -66.07
CA SER A 4 -4.60 -71.07 -64.86
C SER A 4 -3.65 -69.86 -64.88
N THR A 5 -3.86 -68.75 -64.13
CA THR A 5 -3.83 -68.51 -62.63
C THR A 5 -2.41 -68.68 -62.03
N VAL A 6 -1.82 -67.87 -61.11
CA VAL A 6 -2.31 -66.86 -60.14
C VAL A 6 -1.14 -66.26 -59.30
N ARG A 7 -1.37 -65.11 -58.62
CA ARG A 7 -0.82 -64.56 -57.33
C ARG A 7 0.55 -63.83 -57.26
N GLY A 8 0.49 -62.65 -56.61
CA GLY A 8 1.63 -62.02 -55.91
C GLY A 8 1.33 -60.58 -55.46
N ALA A 9 0.92 -60.39 -54.20
CA ALA A 9 0.57 -59.11 -53.57
C ALA A 9 1.78 -58.20 -53.26
N CYS A 10 1.61 -56.87 -53.21
CA CYS A 10 1.81 -56.05 -51.99
C CYS A 10 1.68 -54.54 -52.21
N ARG A 11 0.73 -53.96 -51.46
CA ARG A 11 0.78 -52.70 -50.68
C ARG A 11 0.96 -51.35 -51.41
N ALA A 12 -0.18 -50.68 -51.55
CA ALA A 12 -0.27 -49.22 -51.58
C ALA A 12 -0.03 -48.64 -50.17
N ILE A 13 0.82 -47.61 -50.07
CA ILE A 13 0.95 -46.76 -48.88
C ILE A 13 0.27 -45.42 -49.21
N LEU A 14 -0.85 -45.17 -48.55
CA LEU A 14 -1.57 -43.90 -48.54
C LEU A 14 -0.97 -43.06 -47.40
N ALA A 15 -0.23 -42.00 -47.71
CA ALA A 15 0.24 -41.03 -46.72
C ALA A 15 -0.81 -39.93 -46.58
N LEU A 16 -1.57 -39.98 -45.48
CA LEU A 16 -2.50 -38.94 -45.06
C LEU A 16 -1.69 -37.85 -44.32
N VAL A 17 -1.54 -36.68 -44.94
CA VAL A 17 -0.92 -35.51 -44.29
C VAL A 17 -2.02 -34.78 -43.50
N LEU A 18 -2.03 -34.98 -42.18
CA LEU A 18 -2.79 -34.17 -41.23
C LEU A 18 -2.08 -32.82 -41.05
N ALA A 19 -2.61 -31.78 -41.68
CA ALA A 19 -2.23 -30.40 -41.38
C ALA A 19 -2.93 -29.97 -40.08
N MET A 20 -2.25 -30.13 -38.93
CA MET A 20 -2.64 -29.46 -37.70
C MET A 20 -2.24 -27.99 -37.82
N GLY A 21 -3.22 -27.11 -38.02
CA GLY A 21 -3.03 -25.67 -37.88
C GLY A 21 -2.78 -25.35 -36.41
N ALA A 22 -1.52 -25.06 -36.07
CA ALA A 22 -1.19 -24.41 -34.81
C ALA A 22 -1.72 -22.97 -34.89
N LEU A 23 -2.76 -22.66 -34.11
CA LEU A 23 -3.07 -21.29 -33.74
C LEU A 23 -1.85 -20.76 -32.98
N ALA A 24 -1.04 -19.92 -33.62
CA ALA A 24 0.01 -19.18 -32.95
C ALA A 24 -0.67 -18.25 -31.94
N ALA A 25 -0.61 -18.60 -30.66
CA ALA A 25 -0.85 -17.65 -29.60
C ALA A 25 0.14 -16.51 -29.81
N GLY A 26 -0.37 -15.30 -30.04
CA GLY A 26 0.48 -14.11 -30.02
C GLY A 26 1.25 -14.06 -28.70
N PRO A 27 2.42 -13.40 -28.65
CA PRO A 27 3.09 -13.17 -27.39
C PRO A 27 2.09 -12.53 -26.40
N PRO A 28 2.07 -12.95 -25.13
CA PRO A 28 1.25 -12.26 -24.14
C PRO A 28 1.56 -10.76 -24.24
N ALA A 29 0.51 -9.92 -24.27
CA ALA A 29 0.70 -8.49 -24.13
C ALA A 29 1.59 -8.28 -22.92
N ALA A 30 2.73 -7.61 -23.11
CA ALA A 30 3.65 -7.35 -22.01
C ALA A 30 2.85 -6.60 -20.94
N ALA A 31 2.89 -7.08 -19.70
CA ALA A 31 2.32 -6.33 -18.60
C ALA A 31 3.01 -4.97 -18.57
N GLU A 32 2.24 -3.90 -18.75
CA GLU A 32 2.78 -2.55 -18.84
C GLU A 32 3.06 -1.98 -17.45
N HIS A 33 2.39 -2.51 -16.43
CA HIS A 33 2.45 -2.01 -15.07
C HIS A 33 2.77 -3.12 -14.07
N VAL A 34 3.50 -2.79 -13.02
CA VAL A 34 3.87 -3.72 -11.96
C VAL A 34 3.18 -3.31 -10.66
N PHE A 35 2.66 -4.28 -9.91
CA PHE A 35 2.02 -4.07 -8.62
C PHE A 35 2.37 -5.21 -7.66
N GLY A 36 2.38 -4.95 -6.35
CA GLY A 36 2.69 -5.98 -5.37
C GLY A 36 1.67 -7.13 -5.41
N ASP A 37 2.14 -8.36 -5.22
CA ASP A 37 1.33 -9.57 -5.31
C ASP A 37 0.22 -9.59 -4.23
N GLU A 38 0.59 -9.50 -2.95
CA GLU A 38 -0.38 -9.45 -1.85
C GLU A 38 -1.23 -8.16 -1.92
N PRO A 39 -0.67 -6.96 -2.18
CA PRO A 39 -1.47 -5.76 -2.43
C PRO A 39 -2.53 -5.90 -3.54
N LEU A 40 -2.22 -6.58 -4.65
CA LEU A 40 -3.18 -6.75 -5.74
C LEU A 40 -4.33 -7.69 -5.31
N ASP A 41 -4.03 -8.74 -4.58
CA ASP A 41 -5.06 -9.62 -4.02
C ASP A 41 -5.98 -8.88 -3.04
N ASP A 42 -5.41 -8.01 -2.20
CA ASP A 42 -6.18 -7.17 -1.28
C ASP A 42 -7.11 -6.20 -2.03
N VAL A 43 -6.65 -5.63 -3.15
CA VAL A 43 -7.48 -4.80 -4.03
C VAL A 43 -8.65 -5.60 -4.58
N LEU A 44 -8.39 -6.78 -5.14
CA LEU A 44 -9.42 -7.62 -5.75
C LEU A 44 -10.46 -8.10 -4.73
N GLU A 45 -10.03 -8.51 -3.55
CA GLU A 45 -10.89 -8.95 -2.44
C GLU A 45 -11.81 -7.82 -1.95
N HIS A 46 -11.26 -6.63 -1.74
CA HIS A 46 -12.04 -5.50 -1.25
C HIS A 46 -12.90 -4.85 -2.33
N ALA A 47 -12.47 -4.89 -3.60
CA ALA A 47 -13.32 -4.53 -4.71
C ALA A 47 -14.54 -5.47 -4.80
N GLU A 48 -14.35 -6.78 -4.63
CA GLU A 48 -15.44 -7.75 -4.62
C GLU A 48 -16.43 -7.50 -3.46
N THR A 49 -15.91 -7.08 -2.31
CA THR A 49 -16.72 -6.80 -1.12
C THR A 49 -17.57 -5.52 -1.25
N HIS A 50 -17.06 -4.50 -1.95
CA HIS A 50 -17.67 -3.17 -2.01
C HIS A 50 -18.19 -2.78 -3.39
N ARG A 51 -18.45 -3.74 -4.29
CA ARG A 51 -18.95 -3.51 -5.68
C ARG A 51 -20.42 -3.04 -5.76
N ASP A 52 -20.76 -2.00 -5.03
CA ASP A 52 -22.10 -1.46 -4.97
C ASP A 52 -22.46 -0.63 -6.21
N CYS A 53 -23.75 -0.34 -6.36
CA CYS A 53 -24.29 0.59 -7.36
C CYS A 53 -23.93 0.28 -8.82
N GLY A 54 -23.84 -1.03 -9.11
CA GLY A 54 -23.64 -1.57 -10.45
C GLY A 54 -22.18 -1.74 -10.85
N LEU A 55 -21.23 -1.40 -9.97
CA LEU A 55 -19.81 -1.67 -10.21
C LEU A 55 -19.58 -3.18 -10.28
N SER A 56 -18.70 -3.60 -11.19
CA SER A 56 -18.12 -4.95 -11.11
C SER A 56 -16.93 -4.96 -10.13
N ARG A 57 -16.42 -6.16 -9.83
CA ARG A 57 -15.18 -6.30 -9.06
C ARG A 57 -14.01 -5.63 -9.79
N ASP A 58 -13.87 -5.92 -11.07
CA ASP A 58 -12.71 -5.49 -11.84
C ASP A 58 -12.79 -4.00 -12.17
N GLU A 59 -14.00 -3.44 -12.33
CA GLU A 59 -14.22 -2.00 -12.46
C GLU A 59 -13.77 -1.25 -11.20
N LEU A 60 -14.23 -1.69 -10.01
CA LEU A 60 -13.84 -1.05 -8.75
C LEU A 60 -12.34 -1.27 -8.46
N ALA A 61 -11.78 -2.44 -8.77
CA ALA A 61 -10.34 -2.69 -8.64
C ALA A 61 -9.53 -1.72 -9.52
N ALA A 62 -9.91 -1.52 -10.78
CA ALA A 62 -9.26 -0.56 -11.66
C ALA A 62 -9.38 0.88 -11.13
N MET A 63 -10.54 1.25 -10.57
CA MET A 63 -10.71 2.55 -9.90
C MET A 63 -9.77 2.73 -8.70
N MET A 64 -9.57 1.68 -7.90
CA MET A 64 -8.66 1.70 -6.75
C MET A 64 -7.19 1.83 -7.16
N LEU A 65 -6.80 1.15 -8.24
CA LEU A 65 -5.44 1.15 -8.76
C LEU A 65 -5.07 2.47 -9.46
N ALA A 66 -6.04 3.08 -10.16
CA ALA A 66 -5.82 4.32 -10.91
C ALA A 66 -5.24 5.48 -10.09
N VAL A 67 -5.51 5.48 -8.78
CA VAL A 67 -5.02 6.49 -7.85
C VAL A 67 -3.58 6.25 -7.43
N VAL A 68 -3.14 4.99 -7.34
CA VAL A 68 -1.90 4.62 -6.65
C VAL A 68 -0.66 5.20 -7.34
N TRP A 69 -0.55 5.10 -8.67
CA TRP A 69 0.63 5.63 -9.38
C TRP A 69 0.71 7.15 -9.34
N GLN A 70 -0.43 7.85 -9.36
CA GLN A 70 -0.47 9.31 -9.23
C GLN A 70 -0.04 9.76 -7.84
N GLU A 71 -0.45 9.05 -6.80
CA GLU A 71 -0.18 9.42 -5.41
C GLU A 71 1.22 9.01 -4.94
N THR A 72 1.76 7.89 -5.47
CA THR A 72 3.10 7.40 -5.09
C THR A 72 4.21 7.91 -6.00
N GLY A 73 3.87 8.32 -7.23
CA GLY A 73 4.84 8.68 -8.27
C GLY A 73 5.67 7.50 -8.78
N ALA A 74 5.23 6.27 -8.52
CA ALA A 74 5.91 5.07 -9.01
C ALA A 74 5.90 5.03 -10.55
N PRO A 75 7.03 4.68 -11.20
CA PRO A 75 7.01 4.40 -12.63
C PRO A 75 6.23 3.11 -12.91
N ARG A 76 5.89 2.90 -14.18
CA ARG A 76 5.04 1.78 -14.59
C ARG A 76 5.67 0.42 -14.26
N ASP A 77 6.97 0.29 -14.41
CA ASP A 77 7.73 -0.95 -14.29
C ASP A 77 8.20 -1.28 -12.86
N ILE A 78 7.78 -0.53 -11.85
CA ILE A 78 8.12 -0.76 -10.44
C ILE A 78 6.84 -0.72 -9.59
N ALA A 79 6.63 -1.74 -8.75
CA ALA A 79 5.50 -1.79 -7.84
C ALA A 79 5.51 -0.58 -6.86
N PRO A 80 4.37 0.13 -6.69
CA PRO A 80 4.24 1.17 -5.67
C PRO A 80 4.49 0.64 -4.26
N SER A 81 5.11 1.45 -3.38
CA SER A 81 5.39 1.03 -2.01
C SER A 81 4.17 1.18 -1.09
N PRO A 82 3.75 0.13 -0.36
CA PRO A 82 2.80 0.25 0.75
C PRO A 82 3.31 1.17 1.87
N MET A 83 4.61 1.42 1.99
CA MET A 83 5.18 2.32 3.01
C MET A 83 5.34 3.77 2.53
N THR A 84 4.84 4.16 1.36
CA THR A 84 5.04 5.52 0.83
C THR A 84 4.67 6.60 1.86
N LEU A 85 5.62 7.46 2.23
CA LEU A 85 5.41 8.57 3.16
C LEU A 85 5.32 9.89 2.38
N GLY A 86 4.23 10.63 2.54
CA GLY A 86 3.99 11.88 1.81
C GLY A 86 4.96 13.00 2.20
N ARG A 87 5.45 13.77 1.22
CA ARG A 87 6.57 14.71 1.41
C ARG A 87 6.26 16.19 1.17
N TRP A 88 4.99 16.58 0.98
CA TRP A 88 4.60 17.96 0.62
C TRP A 88 3.91 18.76 1.73
N ASP A 89 3.72 18.18 2.91
CA ASP A 89 3.11 18.86 4.04
C ASP A 89 4.13 19.61 4.89
N VAL A 90 4.22 20.92 4.68
CA VAL A 90 5.25 21.79 5.29
C VAL A 90 4.82 22.46 6.61
N GLN A 91 3.72 22.01 7.21
CA GLN A 91 3.15 22.64 8.40
C GLN A 91 4.02 22.33 9.63
N ARG A 92 4.35 23.38 10.40
CA ARG A 92 5.19 23.26 11.62
C ARG A 92 4.66 22.23 12.61
N GLY A 93 3.34 22.04 12.70
CA GLY A 93 2.72 21.07 13.63
C GLY A 93 3.20 19.63 13.44
N LEU A 94 3.70 19.29 12.25
CA LEU A 94 4.19 17.96 11.89
C LEU A 94 5.64 17.71 12.32
N HIS A 95 6.39 18.76 12.67
CA HIS A 95 7.73 18.63 13.23
C HIS A 95 7.65 18.40 14.74
N SER A 96 8.61 17.63 15.27
CA SER A 96 8.73 17.44 16.71
C SER A 96 8.72 18.76 17.45
N PHE A 97 7.88 18.87 18.49
CA PHE A 97 7.71 20.07 19.31
C PHE A 97 7.39 21.35 18.52
N THR A 98 6.88 21.22 17.30
CA THR A 98 6.63 22.33 16.36
C THR A 98 7.88 23.10 15.93
N ASP A 99 9.05 22.49 16.09
CA ASP A 99 10.36 23.04 15.77
C ASP A 99 11.08 22.20 14.69
N PRO A 100 11.26 22.74 13.47
CA PRO A 100 11.96 22.04 12.41
C PRO A 100 13.47 21.92 12.65
N ASP A 101 14.06 22.68 13.57
CA ASP A 101 15.52 22.74 13.74
C ASP A 101 16.07 21.79 14.83
N GLU A 102 15.26 21.43 15.84
CA GLU A 102 15.72 20.64 17.01
C GLU A 102 15.94 19.16 16.67
N SER A 103 15.02 18.55 15.92
CA SER A 103 15.07 17.15 15.49
C SER A 103 14.35 17.00 14.15
N PRO A 104 14.95 17.50 13.05
CA PRO A 104 14.28 17.66 11.76
C PRO A 104 13.63 16.36 11.28
N ASP A 105 14.32 15.23 11.44
CA ASP A 105 13.86 13.93 10.94
C ASP A 105 12.93 13.19 11.91
N VAL A 106 12.56 13.81 13.05
CA VAL A 106 11.43 13.37 13.88
C VAL A 106 10.18 14.08 13.38
N PHE A 107 9.60 13.49 12.33
CA PHE A 107 8.57 14.13 11.53
C PHE A 107 7.33 13.25 11.36
N TRP A 108 6.15 13.86 11.46
CA TRP A 108 4.87 13.20 11.20
C TRP A 108 4.46 13.36 9.74
N HIS A 109 4.56 12.28 8.96
CA HIS A 109 3.95 12.24 7.62
C HIS A 109 2.43 12.12 7.70
N ALA A 110 1.72 13.08 7.10
CA ALA A 110 0.26 13.15 7.07
C ALA A 110 -0.32 12.16 6.05
N GLY A 111 0.08 12.24 4.78
CA GLY A 111 -0.22 11.25 3.74
C GLY A 111 0.65 10.00 3.88
N VAL A 112 0.03 8.81 3.90
CA VAL A 112 0.76 7.54 4.04
C VAL A 112 0.13 6.43 3.21
N GLY A 113 0.98 5.58 2.63
CA GLY A 113 0.63 4.33 1.96
C GLY A 113 0.40 4.47 0.46
N MET A 114 0.06 3.37 -0.19
CA MET A 114 -0.20 3.35 -1.64
C MET A 114 -1.30 4.33 -2.08
N TRP A 115 -2.32 4.51 -1.25
CA TRP A 115 -3.41 5.45 -1.51
C TRP A 115 -3.19 6.82 -0.86
N GLN A 116 -2.00 7.10 -0.31
CA GLN A 116 -1.66 8.34 0.38
C GLN A 116 -2.78 8.83 1.32
N PHE A 117 -3.32 7.91 2.14
CA PHE A 117 -4.37 8.26 3.08
C PHE A 117 -3.86 9.30 4.07
N ASP A 118 -4.44 10.49 3.97
CA ASP A 118 -4.10 11.61 4.82
C ASP A 118 -4.61 11.39 6.25
N SER A 119 -3.92 11.99 7.23
CA SER A 119 -4.43 12.11 8.60
C SER A 119 -5.74 12.92 8.71
N ALA A 120 -6.18 13.57 7.63
CA ALA A 120 -7.47 14.21 7.47
C ALA A 120 -8.35 13.47 6.44
N GLY A 121 -9.63 13.86 6.37
CA GLY A 121 -10.56 13.32 5.38
C GLY A 121 -10.75 11.81 5.49
N SER A 122 -10.66 11.10 4.37
CA SER A 122 -10.94 9.66 4.29
C SER A 122 -9.94 8.77 5.04
N GLY A 123 -8.73 9.25 5.35
CA GLY A 123 -7.75 8.50 6.12
C GLY A 123 -7.73 8.83 7.62
N ALA A 124 -8.54 9.78 8.07
CA ALA A 124 -8.41 10.37 9.40
C ALA A 124 -8.56 9.36 10.55
N HIS A 125 -9.41 8.35 10.38
CA HIS A 125 -9.64 7.29 11.36
C HIS A 125 -8.60 6.16 11.33
N LEU A 126 -7.69 6.14 10.37
CA LEU A 126 -6.70 5.09 10.23
C LEU A 126 -5.39 5.46 10.95
N PRO A 127 -4.85 4.59 11.82
CA PRO A 127 -3.47 4.72 12.29
C PRO A 127 -2.49 4.48 11.14
N ILE A 128 -1.24 4.91 11.26
CA ILE A 128 -0.24 4.71 10.20
C ILE A 128 -0.08 3.25 9.79
N SER A 129 -0.11 2.31 10.76
CA SER A 129 0.03 0.89 10.47
C SER A 129 -1.06 0.38 9.52
N ALA A 130 -2.28 0.91 9.64
CA ALA A 130 -3.40 0.55 8.76
C ALA A 130 -3.34 1.26 7.40
N ARG A 131 -2.68 2.42 7.33
CA ARG A 131 -2.43 3.12 6.06
C ARG A 131 -1.32 2.47 5.24
N ILE A 132 -0.31 1.92 5.92
CA ILE A 132 0.76 1.13 5.30
C ILE A 132 0.26 -0.26 4.89
N ASN A 133 -0.49 -0.93 5.76
CA ASN A 133 -1.00 -2.28 5.48
C ASN A 133 -2.02 -2.25 4.34
N SER A 134 -1.67 -2.86 3.21
CA SER A 134 -2.51 -2.86 2.00
C SER A 134 -3.88 -3.48 2.22
N TRP A 135 -4.03 -4.45 3.12
CA TRP A 135 -5.34 -5.06 3.41
C TRP A 135 -6.31 -4.01 3.98
N GLN A 136 -5.86 -3.27 5.00
CA GLN A 136 -6.69 -2.26 5.65
C GLN A 136 -6.89 -1.04 4.76
N ALA A 137 -5.84 -0.63 4.04
CA ALA A 137 -5.90 0.52 3.16
C ALA A 137 -6.75 0.25 1.91
N ALA A 138 -6.64 -0.92 1.27
CA ALA A 138 -7.47 -1.30 0.12
C ALA A 138 -8.95 -1.38 0.52
N ASN A 139 -9.27 -1.94 1.69
CA ASN A 139 -10.63 -1.94 2.21
C ASN A 139 -11.20 -0.52 2.33
N GLU A 140 -10.43 0.41 2.88
CA GLU A 140 -10.87 1.81 3.02
C GLU A 140 -11.00 2.50 1.65
N ALA A 141 -10.08 2.24 0.70
CA ALA A 141 -10.14 2.78 -0.65
C ALA A 141 -11.40 2.31 -1.38
N ALA A 142 -11.65 0.99 -1.39
CA ALA A 142 -12.84 0.38 -1.96
C ALA A 142 -14.12 0.98 -1.37
N ARG A 143 -14.21 1.04 -0.04
CA ARG A 143 -15.35 1.58 0.70
C ARG A 143 -15.62 3.04 0.34
N VAL A 144 -14.58 3.89 0.32
CA VAL A 144 -14.71 5.33 0.03
C VAL A 144 -15.09 5.56 -1.43
N MET A 145 -14.43 4.88 -2.36
CA MET A 145 -14.67 5.04 -3.79
C MET A 145 -16.07 4.56 -4.17
N SER A 146 -16.45 3.37 -3.72
CA SER A 146 -17.78 2.82 -3.95
C SER A 146 -18.89 3.72 -3.39
N ALA A 147 -18.78 4.14 -2.13
CA ALA A 147 -19.77 5.01 -1.51
C ALA A 147 -19.95 6.35 -2.25
N ARG A 148 -18.85 6.93 -2.75
CA ARG A 148 -18.88 8.18 -3.53
C ARG A 148 -19.42 7.97 -4.93
N TYR A 149 -19.06 6.86 -5.59
CA TYR A 149 -19.61 6.47 -6.88
C TYR A 149 -21.14 6.27 -6.81
N CYS A 150 -21.61 5.64 -5.73
CA CYS A 150 -23.03 5.47 -5.41
C CYS A 150 -23.76 6.79 -5.19
N ALA A 151 -23.15 7.72 -4.46
CA ALA A 151 -23.76 9.01 -4.14
C ALA A 151 -23.78 9.99 -5.32
N ALA A 152 -22.91 9.78 -6.31
CA ALA A 152 -22.81 10.62 -7.50
C ALA A 152 -23.89 10.28 -8.54
N GLY A 153 -24.45 11.32 -9.17
CA GLY A 153 -25.26 11.20 -10.38
C GLY A 153 -24.48 11.55 -11.63
N GLY A 154 -25.14 11.50 -12.80
CA GLY A 154 -24.53 11.82 -14.09
C GLY A 154 -24.05 10.59 -14.85
N SER A 155 -23.08 10.79 -15.74
CA SER A 155 -22.46 9.69 -16.48
C SER A 155 -21.55 8.84 -15.59
N GLU A 156 -21.20 7.63 -16.01
CA GLU A 156 -20.23 6.80 -15.28
C GLU A 156 -18.89 7.50 -15.08
N THR A 157 -18.45 8.29 -16.07
CA THR A 157 -17.25 9.12 -15.96
C THR A 157 -17.38 10.17 -14.86
N ASP A 158 -18.53 10.85 -14.75
CA ASP A 158 -18.77 11.81 -13.68
C ASP A 158 -18.74 11.13 -12.30
N ARG A 159 -19.32 9.93 -12.21
CA ARG A 159 -19.35 9.14 -10.98
C ARG A 159 -17.96 8.65 -10.57
N ARG A 160 -17.12 8.20 -11.52
CA ARG A 160 -15.71 7.85 -11.26
C ARG A 160 -14.91 9.06 -10.78
N ARG A 161 -15.04 10.20 -11.46
CA ARG A 161 -14.40 11.46 -11.04
C ARG A 161 -14.83 11.88 -9.64
N ALA A 162 -16.10 11.69 -9.29
CA ALA A 162 -16.61 11.93 -7.94
C ALA A 162 -16.00 10.97 -6.90
N ALA A 163 -15.82 9.70 -7.26
CA ALA A 163 -15.18 8.69 -6.43
C ALA A 163 -13.73 9.04 -6.09
N TRP A 164 -12.98 9.57 -7.06
CA TRP A 164 -11.57 9.94 -6.89
C TRP A 164 -11.35 11.32 -6.27
N GLN A 165 -12.38 12.13 -6.05
CA GLN A 165 -12.23 13.49 -5.49
C GLN A 165 -11.38 13.59 -4.21
N PRO A 166 -11.37 12.62 -3.27
CA PRO A 166 -10.50 12.72 -2.10
C PRO A 166 -9.00 12.81 -2.43
N TRP A 167 -8.57 12.22 -3.53
CA TRP A 167 -7.17 12.12 -3.93
C TRP A 167 -6.77 13.29 -4.82
N VAL A 168 -5.73 14.02 -4.40
CA VAL A 168 -5.32 15.27 -5.04
C VAL A 168 -4.77 14.98 -6.44
N GLY A 169 -4.04 13.87 -6.61
CA GLY A 169 -3.49 13.46 -7.91
C GLY A 169 -4.55 13.23 -8.98
N CYS A 170 -5.82 13.00 -8.60
CA CYS A 170 -6.92 12.76 -9.52
C CYS A 170 -7.76 14.00 -9.85
N ARG A 171 -7.49 15.17 -9.25
CA ARG A 171 -8.33 16.37 -9.42
C ARG A 171 -8.04 17.18 -10.68
N ASP A 172 -7.00 16.84 -11.43
CA ASP A 172 -6.59 17.58 -12.62
C ASP A 172 -7.65 17.51 -13.73
N ALA A 173 -7.81 18.59 -14.51
CA ALA A 173 -8.72 18.67 -15.64
C ALA A 173 -8.37 17.66 -16.76
N ALA A 174 -7.11 17.25 -16.85
CA ALA A 174 -6.63 16.21 -17.75
C ALA A 174 -7.15 14.80 -17.39
N ASP A 175 -7.73 14.61 -16.20
CA ASP A 175 -8.27 13.32 -15.71
C ASP A 175 -7.24 12.17 -15.71
N PRO A 176 -6.09 12.36 -15.04
CA PRO A 176 -5.01 11.37 -15.03
C PRO A 176 -5.46 10.01 -14.47
N CYS A 177 -6.32 9.99 -13.46
CA CYS A 177 -6.86 8.74 -12.92
C CYS A 177 -7.86 8.08 -13.89
N GLY A 178 -8.56 8.86 -14.71
CA GLY A 178 -9.32 8.33 -15.83
C GLY A 178 -8.45 7.63 -16.88
N ASP A 179 -7.27 8.17 -17.18
CA ASP A 179 -6.30 7.53 -18.08
C ASP A 179 -5.83 6.19 -17.51
N TRP A 180 -5.34 6.18 -16.27
CA TRP A 180 -4.91 4.95 -15.59
C TRP A 180 -6.02 3.89 -15.49
N TYR A 181 -7.26 4.31 -15.21
CA TYR A 181 -8.41 3.40 -15.20
C TYR A 181 -8.59 2.71 -16.56
N ARG A 182 -8.52 3.46 -17.67
CA ARG A 182 -8.67 2.91 -19.03
C ARG A 182 -7.52 2.00 -19.44
N GLU A 183 -6.33 2.21 -18.88
CA GLU A 183 -5.17 1.33 -19.12
C GLU A 183 -5.29 -0.03 -18.40
N HIS A 184 -6.16 -0.12 -17.40
CA HIS A 184 -6.31 -1.32 -16.57
C HIS A 184 -7.66 -2.03 -16.72
N TYR A 185 -8.68 -1.37 -17.26
CA TYR A 185 -10.03 -1.91 -17.35
C TYR A 185 -10.53 -1.97 -18.79
N ASP A 186 -10.89 -3.18 -19.21
CA ASP A 186 -11.59 -3.40 -20.47
C ASP A 186 -13.10 -3.44 -20.17
N ALA A 187 -13.82 -2.44 -20.66
CA ALA A 187 -15.25 -2.31 -20.45
C ALA A 187 -16.09 -3.28 -21.32
N ASP A 188 -15.54 -3.78 -22.43
CA ASP A 188 -16.25 -4.72 -23.30
C ASP A 188 -16.25 -6.13 -22.71
N SER A 189 -15.15 -6.52 -22.05
CA SER A 189 -15.03 -7.82 -21.38
C SER A 189 -15.27 -7.80 -19.88
N ASP A 190 -15.39 -6.61 -19.26
CA ASP A 190 -15.50 -6.42 -17.81
C ASP A 190 -14.34 -7.10 -17.06
N THR A 191 -13.10 -6.78 -17.47
CA THR A 191 -11.90 -7.43 -16.93
C THR A 191 -10.77 -6.47 -16.66
N LEU A 192 -10.08 -6.72 -15.55
CA LEU A 192 -8.81 -6.08 -15.19
C LEU A 192 -7.67 -6.68 -16.03
N HIS A 193 -6.79 -5.85 -16.58
CA HIS A 193 -5.65 -6.28 -17.38
C HIS A 193 -4.41 -5.38 -17.23
N GLY A 194 -3.30 -5.78 -17.84
CA GLY A 194 -2.09 -4.95 -17.96
C GLY A 194 -1.24 -4.84 -16.68
N ILE A 195 -1.47 -5.69 -15.68
CA ILE A 195 -0.77 -5.65 -14.37
C ILE A 195 0.02 -6.94 -14.15
N ALA A 196 1.34 -6.80 -14.02
CA ALA A 196 2.25 -7.82 -13.53
C ALA A 196 2.29 -7.78 -12.00
N ARG A 197 2.48 -8.97 -11.42
CA ARG A 197 2.63 -9.16 -9.98
C ARG A 197 4.10 -9.15 -9.59
N ASP A 198 4.41 -8.43 -8.53
CA ASP A 198 5.71 -8.37 -7.88
C ASP A 198 5.63 -9.06 -6.51
N SER A 199 6.29 -10.20 -6.39
CA SER A 199 6.32 -10.98 -5.14
C SER A 199 7.19 -10.37 -4.05
N ASP A 200 8.03 -9.39 -4.37
CA ASP A 200 8.94 -8.76 -3.40
C ASP A 200 8.25 -7.62 -2.62
N VAL A 201 7.06 -7.19 -3.07
CA VAL A 201 6.23 -6.20 -2.39
C VAL A 201 5.06 -6.87 -1.67
N THR A 202 5.13 -6.90 -0.35
CA THR A 202 4.13 -7.54 0.53
C THR A 202 3.23 -6.51 1.19
N ARG A 203 2.18 -6.96 1.90
CA ARG A 203 1.16 -6.07 2.49
C ARG A 203 1.71 -4.94 3.34
N HIS A 204 2.83 -5.19 4.01
CA HIS A 204 3.39 -4.27 4.99
C HIS A 204 4.46 -3.34 4.39
N GLY A 205 4.85 -3.53 3.12
CA GLY A 205 5.80 -2.66 2.43
C GLY A 205 7.16 -2.51 3.12
N GLY A 206 7.55 -3.48 3.95
CA GLY A 206 8.75 -3.43 4.81
C GLY A 206 8.51 -3.08 6.28
N MET A 207 7.30 -2.67 6.67
CA MET A 207 6.91 -2.44 8.06
C MET A 207 6.89 -3.76 8.82
N ARG A 208 7.44 -3.78 10.04
CA ARG A 208 7.65 -5.02 10.80
C ARG A 208 6.80 -5.08 12.05
N HIS A 209 6.13 -6.20 12.25
CA HIS A 209 5.45 -6.50 13.51
C HIS A 209 6.49 -6.69 14.62
N ARG A 210 6.19 -6.17 15.81
CA ARG A 210 7.05 -6.19 16.99
C ARG A 210 6.20 -6.40 18.23
N THR A 211 6.86 -6.79 19.31
CA THR A 211 6.27 -6.85 20.65
C THR A 211 6.92 -5.78 21.49
N CYS A 212 6.10 -4.89 22.05
CA CYS A 212 6.57 -3.75 22.82
C CYS A 212 5.97 -3.76 24.22
N ARG A 213 6.62 -3.03 25.12
CA ARG A 213 6.07 -2.69 26.43
C ARG A 213 6.53 -1.31 26.87
N TRP A 214 5.87 -0.78 27.89
CA TRP A 214 6.36 0.40 28.59
C TRP A 214 7.46 0.02 29.56
N ALA A 215 8.51 0.83 29.70
CA ALA A 215 9.56 0.60 30.69
C ALA A 215 9.03 0.41 32.13
N SER A 216 7.90 1.06 32.45
CA SER A 216 7.26 1.02 33.76
C SER A 216 6.26 -0.13 33.94
N SER A 217 6.06 -0.98 32.94
CA SER A 217 5.05 -2.05 32.96
C SER A 217 5.57 -3.34 32.33
N PRO A 218 5.35 -4.50 32.95
CA PRO A 218 5.68 -5.77 32.32
C PRO A 218 4.68 -6.15 31.21
N ALA A 219 3.54 -5.47 31.08
CA ALA A 219 2.52 -5.80 30.08
C ALA A 219 3.00 -5.49 28.67
N GLU A 220 2.98 -6.51 27.81
CA GLU A 220 3.34 -6.43 26.41
C GLU A 220 2.13 -6.13 25.52
N TRP A 221 2.39 -5.54 24.36
CA TRP A 221 1.41 -5.18 23.35
C TRP A 221 2.06 -5.14 21.96
N ASP A 222 1.25 -5.31 20.92
CA ASP A 222 1.72 -5.34 19.53
C ASP A 222 2.05 -3.93 18.99
N CYS A 223 3.26 -3.77 18.47
CA CYS A 223 3.75 -2.55 17.82
C CYS A 223 4.15 -2.83 16.38
N TRP A 224 4.25 -1.76 15.60
CA TRP A 224 4.81 -1.79 14.25
C TRP A 224 6.04 -0.92 14.17
N TYR A 225 7.15 -1.47 13.71
CA TYR A 225 8.37 -0.73 13.41
C TYR A 225 8.37 -0.31 11.94
N VAL A 226 8.43 1.00 11.71
CA VAL A 226 8.47 1.64 10.40
C VAL A 226 9.88 2.18 10.18
N ASP A 227 10.51 1.74 9.11
CA ASP A 227 11.89 2.08 8.76
C ASP A 227 11.95 2.35 7.25
N PRO A 228 12.03 3.64 6.85
CA PRO A 228 12.05 3.99 5.42
C PRO A 228 13.15 3.31 4.61
N ALA A 229 14.28 2.96 5.23
CA ALA A 229 15.37 2.26 4.56
C ALA A 229 15.02 0.80 4.19
N ARG A 230 13.89 0.28 4.71
CA ARG A 230 13.39 -1.08 4.44
C ARG A 230 12.15 -1.09 3.54
N ALA A 231 11.77 0.06 2.99
CA ALA A 231 10.63 0.16 2.10
C ALA A 231 10.77 -0.82 0.91
N GLN A 232 9.72 -1.59 0.67
CA GLN A 232 9.60 -2.44 -0.52
C GLN A 232 8.96 -1.65 -1.67
N GLY A 233 9.28 -2.02 -2.91
CA GLY A 233 8.76 -1.35 -4.10
C GLY A 233 9.41 0.02 -4.32
N TYR A 234 8.70 0.91 -5.01
CA TYR A 234 9.18 2.23 -5.35
C TYR A 234 9.37 3.12 -4.12
N SER A 235 10.61 3.59 -3.92
CA SER A 235 11.04 4.27 -2.71
C SER A 235 11.70 5.63 -2.95
N ALA A 236 11.49 6.27 -4.10
CA ALA A 236 12.06 7.60 -4.36
C ALA A 236 11.61 8.66 -3.33
N TRP A 237 10.43 8.47 -2.71
CA TRP A 237 9.97 9.28 -1.59
C TRP A 237 10.87 9.22 -0.34
N ALA A 238 11.78 8.25 -0.26
CA ALA A 238 12.80 8.15 0.79
C ALA A 238 14.10 8.90 0.41
N ASP A 239 14.19 9.48 -0.79
CA ASP A 239 15.25 10.40 -1.16
C ASP A 239 14.97 11.78 -0.53
N PRO A 240 15.90 12.37 0.23
CA PRO A 240 15.76 13.71 0.78
C PRO A 240 15.35 14.77 -0.26
N ASP A 241 15.80 14.66 -1.50
CA ASP A 241 15.56 15.65 -2.57
C ASP A 241 14.19 15.49 -3.26
N TRP A 242 13.42 14.44 -2.95
CA TRP A 242 12.14 14.17 -3.61
C TRP A 242 11.03 15.15 -3.21
N GLY A 243 11.10 15.73 -2.01
CA GLY A 243 10.09 16.66 -1.53
C GLY A 243 10.59 17.57 -0.39
N PRO A 244 9.84 18.64 -0.06
CA PRO A 244 10.30 19.69 0.85
C PRO A 244 10.40 19.28 2.33
N THR A 245 9.72 18.22 2.77
CA THR A 245 9.78 17.76 4.18
C THR A 245 10.91 16.76 4.36
N PRO A 246 11.43 16.54 5.57
CA PRO A 246 12.42 15.48 5.81
C PRO A 246 11.82 14.08 5.62
N VAL A 247 12.69 13.07 5.55
CA VAL A 247 12.32 11.65 5.64
C VAL A 247 12.39 11.28 7.11
N ALA A 248 11.30 10.78 7.69
CA ALA A 248 11.31 10.39 9.09
C ALA A 248 12.39 9.34 9.38
N LEU A 249 13.14 9.51 10.48
CA LEU A 249 13.96 8.44 11.05
C LEU A 249 13.07 7.27 11.47
N PRO A 250 13.61 6.04 11.64
CA PRO A 250 12.81 4.90 12.04
C PRO A 250 12.03 5.14 13.34
N PHE A 251 10.81 4.63 13.40
CA PHE A 251 9.92 4.80 14.54
C PHE A 251 9.02 3.59 14.75
N TYR A 252 8.55 3.45 15.97
CA TYR A 252 7.51 2.50 16.35
C TYR A 252 6.15 3.18 16.28
N SER A 253 5.11 2.44 15.91
CA SER A 253 3.74 2.91 15.93
C SER A 253 2.82 1.88 16.56
N HIS A 254 1.79 2.38 17.25
CA HIS A 254 0.68 1.58 17.70
C HIS A 254 -0.56 2.43 17.86
N HIS A 255 -1.69 1.78 18.06
CA HIS A 255 -2.92 2.48 18.35
C HIS A 255 -3.69 1.79 19.46
N ILE A 256 -4.45 2.58 20.21
CA ILE A 256 -5.35 2.11 21.24
C ILE A 256 -6.77 2.35 20.73
N ALA A 257 -7.47 1.27 20.38
CA ALA A 257 -8.78 1.36 19.74
C ALA A 257 -9.83 2.03 20.64
N VAL A 258 -9.82 1.75 21.96
CA VAL A 258 -10.83 2.23 22.91
C VAL A 258 -10.86 3.74 23.06
N ASN A 259 -9.70 4.41 23.06
CA ASN A 259 -9.61 5.86 23.10
C ASN A 259 -9.35 6.47 21.72
N ARG A 260 -9.30 5.64 20.67
CA ARG A 260 -9.02 6.03 19.29
C ARG A 260 -7.75 6.87 19.16
N GLN A 261 -6.66 6.49 19.83
CA GLN A 261 -5.38 7.21 19.72
C GLN A 261 -4.34 6.41 18.94
N GLU A 262 -3.61 7.10 18.06
CA GLU A 262 -2.37 6.64 17.44
C GLU A 262 -1.19 7.24 18.20
N TYR A 263 -0.17 6.43 18.43
CA TYR A 263 1.11 6.82 19.01
C TYR A 263 2.23 6.49 18.04
N ARG A 264 3.22 7.38 17.94
CA ARG A 264 4.50 7.11 17.28
C ARG A 264 5.65 7.41 18.23
N HIS A 265 6.66 6.55 18.23
CA HIS A 265 7.80 6.59 19.14
C HIS A 265 9.10 6.55 18.34
N TRP A 266 9.91 7.57 18.50
CA TRP A 266 11.29 7.62 18.03
C TRP A 266 12.22 7.37 19.21
N ILE A 267 12.80 6.17 19.28
CA ILE A 267 13.70 5.81 20.38
C ILE A 267 15.10 6.36 20.12
N GLN A 268 15.83 6.73 21.19
CA GLN A 268 17.21 7.25 21.10
C GLN A 268 18.14 6.35 20.28
N ALA A 269 17.99 5.03 20.41
CA ALA A 269 18.83 4.06 19.72
C ALA A 269 18.69 4.09 18.19
N ASP A 270 17.56 4.57 17.67
CA ASP A 270 17.31 4.68 16.22
C ASP A 270 17.59 6.08 15.70
N THR A 271 17.37 7.11 16.52
CA THR A 271 17.53 8.49 16.06
C THR A 271 18.92 9.07 16.29
N GLY A 272 19.66 8.57 17.28
CA GLY A 272 20.92 9.16 17.72
C GLY A 272 20.76 10.49 18.48
N TYR A 273 19.54 10.97 18.72
CA TYR A 273 19.28 12.15 19.56
C TYR A 273 19.39 11.82 21.05
N ASP A 274 19.62 12.86 21.86
CA ASP A 274 19.80 12.75 23.31
C ASP A 274 18.54 12.26 24.05
N THR A 275 17.35 12.45 23.47
CA THR A 275 16.06 12.03 24.04
C THR A 275 15.22 11.33 23.00
N GLY A 276 14.47 10.31 23.44
CA GLY A 276 13.43 9.72 22.60
C GLY A 276 12.22 10.66 22.53
N VAL A 277 11.46 10.56 21.45
CA VAL A 277 10.28 11.39 21.21
C VAL A 277 9.05 10.51 21.05
N LEU A 278 7.99 10.87 21.77
CA LEU A 278 6.66 10.31 21.63
C LEU A 278 5.74 11.39 21.05
N VAL A 279 4.87 10.99 20.13
CA VAL A 279 3.77 11.84 19.68
C VAL A 279 2.49 11.04 19.63
N ARG A 280 1.39 11.69 19.99
CA ARG A 280 0.05 11.11 19.87
C ARG A 280 -0.85 11.95 18.98
N ARG A 281 -1.75 11.24 18.30
CA ARG A 281 -2.84 11.81 17.50
C ARG A 281 -4.16 11.15 17.89
N GLN A 282 -5.20 11.94 18.07
CA GLN A 282 -6.56 11.44 18.15
C GLN A 282 -7.03 11.04 16.74
N LEU A 283 -7.40 9.78 16.52
CA LEU A 283 -7.91 9.32 15.24
C LEU A 283 -9.23 10.03 14.92
N GLY A 284 -9.29 10.65 13.75
CA GLY A 284 -10.33 11.60 13.34
C GLY A 284 -9.83 13.04 13.24
N ASP A 285 -8.73 13.38 13.92
CA ASP A 285 -8.14 14.72 13.90
C ASP A 285 -7.05 14.85 12.83
N ASP A 286 -6.92 16.07 12.29
CA ASP A 286 -5.86 16.45 11.36
C ASP A 286 -4.52 16.63 12.10
N ALA A 287 -3.51 15.86 11.72
CA ALA A 287 -2.19 15.91 12.34
C ALA A 287 -1.50 17.27 12.20
N ARG A 288 -1.89 18.10 11.23
CA ARG A 288 -1.29 19.43 11.05
C ARG A 288 -1.51 20.35 12.25
N HIS A 289 -2.53 20.08 13.07
CA HIS A 289 -2.89 20.90 14.23
C HIS A 289 -3.24 20.09 15.49
N GLY A 290 -3.42 18.77 15.39
CA GLY A 290 -3.91 17.90 16.46
C GLY A 290 -2.86 16.95 17.07
N LEU A 291 -1.57 17.21 16.85
CA LEU A 291 -0.49 16.41 17.44
C LEU A 291 -0.09 16.92 18.82
N GLU A 292 0.17 15.98 19.72
CA GLU A 292 0.73 16.25 21.03
C GLU A 292 2.07 15.55 21.18
N TRP A 293 3.15 16.34 21.25
CA TRP A 293 4.53 15.89 21.34
C TRP A 293 5.01 15.80 22.81
N ASP A 294 5.79 14.78 23.14
CA ASP A 294 6.38 14.55 24.46
C ASP A 294 7.81 13.98 24.32
N SER A 295 8.76 14.50 25.10
CA SER A 295 10.16 14.04 25.14
C SER A 295 10.40 12.88 26.10
N ARG A 296 9.34 12.34 26.71
CA ARG A 296 9.41 11.24 27.69
C ARG A 296 9.00 9.90 27.08
N GLU A 297 9.56 9.60 25.92
CA GLU A 297 9.49 8.29 25.26
C GLU A 297 10.08 7.20 26.19
N ARG A 298 9.42 6.03 26.29
CA ARG A 298 9.77 4.94 27.22
C ARG A 298 9.42 3.52 26.70
N LEU A 299 9.30 3.35 25.40
CA LEU A 299 9.03 2.10 24.74
C LEU A 299 10.24 1.19 24.85
N CYS A 300 9.98 -0.09 25.09
CA CYS A 300 10.93 -1.18 24.97
C CYS A 300 10.40 -2.14 23.93
N ASP A 301 11.17 -2.37 22.86
CA ASP A 301 10.97 -3.48 21.92
C ASP A 301 11.58 -4.72 22.57
N THR A 302 10.73 -5.66 23.00
CA THR A 302 11.18 -6.83 23.77
C THR A 302 11.80 -7.90 22.89
N GLY A 303 11.52 -7.89 21.58
CA GLY A 303 12.10 -8.85 20.63
C GLY A 303 13.52 -8.50 20.22
N GLU A 304 13.83 -7.21 20.10
CA GLU A 304 15.17 -6.72 19.71
C GLU A 304 15.99 -6.21 20.92
N GLU A 305 15.38 -6.13 22.11
CA GLU A 305 15.96 -5.56 23.33
C GLU A 305 16.45 -4.11 23.13
N ARG A 306 15.63 -3.27 22.46
CA ARG A 306 15.95 -1.88 22.12
C ARG A 306 14.98 -0.88 22.76
N GLY A 307 15.46 0.34 22.98
CA GLY A 307 14.71 1.40 23.65
C GLY A 307 14.93 1.38 25.17
N THR A 308 13.92 1.78 25.95
CA THR A 308 14.00 1.86 27.42
C THR A 308 13.64 0.51 28.05
N CYS A 309 14.40 -0.54 27.72
CA CYS A 309 14.16 -1.86 28.28
C CYS A 309 14.69 -1.97 29.72
N PRO A 310 13.87 -2.44 30.69
CA PRO A 310 14.39 -2.70 32.02
C PRO A 310 15.47 -3.79 31.93
N PRO A 311 16.50 -3.72 32.80
CA PRO A 311 17.54 -4.73 32.81
C PRO A 311 16.92 -6.12 33.04
N PRO A 312 17.49 -7.20 32.44
CA PRO A 312 17.01 -8.54 32.68
C PRO A 312 17.01 -8.81 34.19
N SER A 313 15.90 -9.34 34.71
CA SER A 313 15.75 -9.57 36.14
C SER A 313 16.83 -10.52 36.62
N THR A 314 17.74 -10.04 37.47
CA THR A 314 18.67 -10.89 38.23
C THR A 314 17.90 -11.64 39.31
N GLU A 315 16.99 -12.53 38.95
CA GLU A 315 16.53 -13.55 39.88
C GLU A 315 17.65 -14.58 40.00
N ARG A 316 18.40 -14.50 41.11
CA ARG A 316 19.18 -15.65 41.56
C ARG A 316 18.21 -16.80 41.79
N PRO A 317 18.47 -18.00 41.26
CA PRO A 317 17.72 -19.18 41.67
C PRO A 317 17.86 -19.32 43.19
N ARG A 318 16.73 -19.41 43.89
CA ARG A 318 16.69 -19.80 45.31
C ARG A 318 16.86 -21.29 45.45
#